data_AF-A0A2E9YGI9-F1
#
_entry.id   AF-A0A2E9YGI9-F1
#
_cell.length_a   1.000
_cell.length_b   1.000
_cell.length_c   1.000
_cell.angle_alpha   90.00
_cell.angle_beta   90.00
_cell.angle_gamma   90.00
#
_symmetry.space_group_name_H-M   'P 1'
#
loop_
_entity.id
_entity.type
_entity.pdbx_description
1 polymer ?
#
loop_
_entity_poly.entity_id
_entity_poly.type
_entity_poly.pdbx_seq_one_letter_code
_entity_poly.pdbx_strand_id
1 'polypeptide(L)'
;MLTEWKNSGVTANNGPHLGGLMSVKDMIQNMINELTDALGDAEKHDGGNSAAGTRVRKVMQAAKGAAQDVRVKVQGDKNTR
;
A
#
# COMPACT_ATOMS: atom_id res chain seq x y z
N MET A 1 -15.76 -30.25 -21.18
CA MET A 1 -16.30 -28.89 -21.02
C MET A 1 -15.18 -28.05 -20.44
N LEU A 2 -14.43 -27.37 -21.32
CA LEU A 2 -13.32 -26.49 -20.98
C LEU A 2 -13.88 -25.16 -20.46
N THR A 3 -13.46 -24.75 -19.28
CA THR A 3 -13.42 -23.33 -18.94
C THR A 3 -12.11 -23.03 -18.22
N GLU A 4 -11.05 -22.93 -19.03
CA GLU A 4 -9.93 -22.03 -18.75
C GLU A 4 -10.49 -20.64 -18.45
N TRP A 5 -10.37 -20.18 -17.21
CA TRP A 5 -10.42 -18.77 -16.89
C TRP A 5 -9.01 -18.20 -17.03
N LYS A 6 -8.65 -17.80 -18.25
CA LYS A 6 -7.56 -16.84 -18.50
C LYS A 6 -8.15 -15.44 -18.63
N ASN A 7 -7.41 -14.49 -18.04
CA ASN A 7 -7.53 -13.03 -18.17
C ASN A 7 -8.72 -12.37 -17.44
N SER A 8 -8.50 -11.33 -16.63
CA SER A 8 -7.89 -10.09 -17.11
C SER A 8 -7.29 -9.24 -15.98
N GLY A 9 -6.01 -8.89 -16.13
CA GLY A 9 -5.46 -7.58 -15.79
C GLY A 9 -5.72 -6.99 -14.41
N VAL A 10 -4.99 -7.44 -13.39
CA VAL A 10 -4.44 -6.48 -12.40
C VAL A 10 -3.17 -5.87 -12.99
N THR A 11 -3.35 -5.09 -14.06
CA THR A 11 -2.49 -3.95 -14.38
C THR A 11 -3.04 -2.79 -13.55
N ALA A 12 -2.31 -1.97 -12.82
CA ALA A 12 -0.91 -1.64 -12.86
C ALA A 12 -0.56 -1.11 -11.46
N ASN A 13 0.52 -1.58 -10.85
CA ASN A 13 1.23 -0.84 -9.79
C ASN A 13 2.74 -1.11 -9.80
N ASN A 14 3.27 -1.74 -10.86
CA ASN A 14 4.71 -1.83 -11.11
C ASN A 14 5.10 -0.86 -12.23
N GLY A 15 4.52 0.34 -12.21
CA GLY A 15 5.08 1.44 -12.99
C GLY A 15 6.50 1.72 -12.48
N PRO A 16 7.40 2.27 -13.30
CA PRO A 16 8.68 2.73 -12.79
C PRO A 16 8.38 3.79 -11.74
N HIS A 17 8.49 3.43 -10.46
CA HIS A 17 8.37 4.39 -9.38
C HIS A 17 9.50 5.39 -9.63
N LEU A 18 9.13 6.60 -10.04
CA LEU A 18 10.02 7.75 -10.20
C LEU A 18 10.53 8.21 -8.82
N GLY A 19 10.92 7.27 -7.95
CA GLY A 19 11.45 7.46 -6.62
C GLY A 19 12.93 7.81 -6.67
N GLY A 20 13.28 8.81 -7.47
CA GLY A 20 14.46 9.61 -7.15
C GLY A 20 14.14 10.41 -5.88
N LEU A 21 14.94 10.21 -4.83
CA LEU A 21 15.07 11.07 -3.64
C LEU A 21 14.11 10.92 -2.43
N MET A 22 13.33 9.84 -2.25
CA MET A 22 12.71 9.61 -0.92
C MET A 22 13.61 8.75 -0.03
N SER A 23 13.90 9.23 1.19
CA SER A 23 14.61 8.42 2.18
C SER A 23 13.68 7.35 2.77
N VAL A 24 14.26 6.29 3.33
CA VAL A 24 13.50 5.27 4.07
C VAL A 24 12.62 5.91 5.17
N LYS A 25 13.13 6.96 5.84
CA LYS A 25 12.38 7.71 6.85
C LYS A 25 11.13 8.35 6.24
N ASP A 26 11.26 9.00 5.08
CA ASP A 26 10.13 9.69 4.44
C ASP A 26 9.06 8.70 3.97
N MET A 27 9.48 7.54 3.45
CA MET A 27 8.58 6.46 3.07
C MET A 27 7.77 5.93 4.26
N ILE A 28 8.44 5.73 5.40
CA ILE A 28 7.77 5.30 6.64
C ILE A 28 6.83 6.41 7.15
N GLN A 29 7.27 7.67 7.11
CA GLN A 29 6.46 8.80 7.56
C GLN A 29 5.18 8.95 6.73
N ASN A 30 5.25 8.79 5.41
CA ASN A 30 4.06 8.81 4.56
C ASN A 30 3.08 7.69 4.91
N MET A 31 3.58 6.47 5.12
CA MET A 31 2.74 5.34 5.54
C MET A 31 2.05 5.63 6.88
N ILE A 32 2.75 6.23 7.85
CA ILE A 32 2.15 6.63 9.13
C ILE A 32 1.05 7.67 8.93
N ASN A 33 1.25 8.66 8.07
CA ASN A 33 0.24 9.69 7.80
C ASN A 33 -1.03 9.05 7.23
N GLU A 34 -0.91 8.17 6.22
CA GLU A 34 -2.05 7.46 5.64
C GLU A 34 -2.80 6.58 6.66
N LEU A 35 -2.05 5.88 7.52
CA LEU A 35 -2.65 5.07 8.60
C LEU A 35 -3.35 5.93 9.65
N THR A 36 -2.80 7.10 9.96
CA THR A 36 -3.40 8.05 10.91
C THR A 36 -4.71 8.61 10.37
N ASP A 37 -4.75 8.99 9.09
CA ASP A 37 -5.96 9.49 8.43
C ASP A 37 -7.07 8.42 8.40
N ALA A 38 -6.70 7.14 8.33
CA ALA A 38 -7.64 6.03 8.34
C ALA A 38 -8.31 5.76 9.69
N LEU A 39 -7.80 6.31 10.80
CA LEU A 39 -8.35 6.08 12.14
C LEU A 39 -9.82 6.52 12.24
N GLY A 40 -10.17 7.67 11.66
CA GLY A 40 -11.56 8.15 11.67
C GLY A 40 -12.52 7.28 10.85
N ASP A 41 -12.02 6.54 9.85
CA ASP A 41 -12.83 5.55 9.13
C ASP A 41 -12.90 4.21 9.87
N ALA A 42 -11.86 3.84 10.62
CA ALA A 42 -11.88 2.67 11.50
C ALA A 42 -12.92 2.83 12.61
N GLU A 43 -12.95 3.97 13.30
CA GLU A 43 -13.97 4.28 14.31
C GLU A 43 -15.40 4.19 13.76
N LYS A 44 -15.62 4.74 12.55
CA LYS A 44 -16.93 4.63 11.87
C LYS A 44 -17.27 3.19 11.51
N HIS A 45 -16.27 2.40 11.11
CA HIS A 45 -16.47 1.00 10.75
C HIS A 45 -16.87 0.16 11.97
N ASP A 46 -16.24 0.38 13.11
CA ASP A 46 -16.60 -0.27 14.39
C ASP A 46 -18.05 0.03 14.79
N GLY A 47 -18.56 1.21 14.40
CA GLY A 47 -19.97 1.59 14.51
C GLY A 47 -20.92 0.99 13.45
N GLY A 48 -20.46 0.08 12.59
CA GLY A 48 -21.25 -0.60 11.57
C GLY A 48 -21.27 0.07 10.19
N ASN A 49 -20.48 1.13 9.96
CA ASN A 49 -20.42 1.78 8.64
C ASN A 49 -19.60 0.94 7.64
N SER A 50 -20.30 0.26 6.72
CA SER A 50 -19.70 -0.60 5.70
C SER A 50 -18.84 0.15 4.66
N ALA A 51 -19.20 1.39 4.34
CA ALA A 51 -18.43 2.21 3.39
C ALA A 51 -17.09 2.66 4.00
N ALA A 52 -17.08 2.97 5.31
CA ALA A 52 -15.86 3.28 6.04
C ALA A 52 -14.92 2.06 6.10
N GLY A 53 -15.45 0.86 6.35
CA GLY A 53 -14.67 -0.39 6.29
C GLY A 53 -14.03 -0.62 4.91
N THR A 54 -14.72 -0.25 3.82
CA THR A 54 -14.14 -0.32 2.46
C THR A 54 -12.95 0.63 2.29
N ARG A 55 -13.00 1.83 2.87
CA ARG A 55 -11.88 2.79 2.83
C ARG A 55 -10.71 2.30 3.66
N VAL A 56 -10.95 1.83 4.89
CA VAL A 56 -9.91 1.20 5.73
C VAL A 56 -9.21 0.08 4.98
N ARG A 57 -9.98 -0.83 4.36
CA ARG A 57 -9.41 -1.94 3.58
C ARG A 57 -8.48 -1.45 2.47
N LYS A 58 -8.86 -0.39 1.74
CA LYS A 58 -8.03 0.19 0.67
C LYS A 58 -6.75 0.81 1.22
N VAL A 59 -6.82 1.56 2.33
CA VAL A 59 -5.63 2.12 2.98
C VAL A 59 -4.69 1.01 3.44
N MET A 60 -5.21 -0.05 4.07
CA MET A 60 -4.38 -1.18 4.50
C MET A 60 -3.70 -1.90 3.31
N GLN A 61 -4.38 -1.99 2.17
CA GLN A 61 -3.80 -2.52 0.94
C GLN A 61 -2.65 -1.64 0.41
N ALA A 62 -2.82 -0.31 0.47
CA ALA A 62 -1.77 0.64 0.10
C ALA A 62 -0.58 0.56 1.07
N ALA A 63 -0.84 0.52 2.38
CA ALA A 63 0.18 0.40 3.42
C ALA A 63 1.03 -0.88 3.26
N LYS A 64 0.40 -2.00 2.88
CA LYS A 64 1.13 -3.24 2.53
C LYS A 64 2.11 -3.01 1.37
N GLY A 65 1.71 -2.28 0.34
CA GLY A 65 2.58 -1.91 -0.78
C GLY A 65 3.74 -1.04 -0.31
N ALA A 66 3.45 0.05 0.39
CA ALA A 66 4.45 0.97 0.92
C ALA A 66 5.48 0.27 1.83
N ALA A 67 5.04 -0.66 2.67
CA ALA A 67 5.94 -1.45 3.51
C ALA A 67 6.88 -2.36 2.70
N GLN A 68 6.39 -2.93 1.60
CA GLN A 68 7.23 -3.72 0.70
C GLN A 68 8.27 -2.84 0.00
N ASP A 69 7.89 -1.63 -0.42
CA ASP A 69 8.81 -0.69 -1.06
C ASP A 69 9.93 -0.27 -0.11
N VAL A 70 9.59 0.03 1.15
CA VAL A 70 10.58 0.29 2.21
C VAL A 70 11.55 -0.88 2.35
N ARG A 71 11.03 -2.12 2.41
CA ARG A 71 11.87 -3.33 2.51
C ARG A 71 12.83 -3.43 1.32
N VAL A 72 12.33 -3.27 0.09
CA VAL A 72 13.16 -3.35 -1.12
C VAL A 72 14.22 -2.25 -1.12
N LYS A 73 13.89 -1.02 -0.72
CA LYS A 73 14.82 0.09 -0.63
C LYS A 73 15.97 -0.20 0.35
N VAL A 74 15.66 -0.68 1.56
CA VAL A 74 16.67 -1.06 2.56
C VAL A 74 17.59 -2.18 2.05
N GLN A 75 17.04 -3.18 1.36
CA GLN A 75 17.84 -4.25 0.76
C GLN A 75 18.74 -3.73 -0.38
N GLY A 76 18.22 -2.83 -1.20
CA GLY A 76 19.00 -2.16 -2.25
C GLY A 76 20.18 -1.38 -1.67
N ASP A 77 19.93 -0.56 -0.63
CA ASP A 77 20.96 0.25 0.01
C ASP A 77 22.07 -0.59 0.66
N LYS A 78 21.75 -1.81 1.12
CA LYS A 78 22.73 -2.78 1.65
C LYS A 78 23.67 -3.31 0.56
N ASN A 79 23.15 -3.58 -0.65
CA ASN A 79 23.95 -4.12 -1.74
C ASN A 79 24.83 -3.08 -2.44
N THR A 80 24.64 -1.80 -2.14
CA THR A 80 25.39 -0.68 -2.73
C THR A 80 26.39 -0.02 -1.76
N ARG A 81 26.52 -0.54 -0.52
CA ARG A 81 27.51 -0.14 0.49
C ARG A 81 28.52 -1.24 0.68
#